data_AF-A0A2V8ICI0-F1
#
_entry.id   AF-A0A2V8ICI0-F1
#
_cell.length_a   1.000
_cell.length_b   1.000
_cell.length_c   1.000
_cell.angle_alpha   90.00
_cell.angle_beta   90.00
_cell.angle_gamma   90.00
#
_symmetry.space_group_name_H-M   'P 1'
#
loop_
_entity.id
_entity.type
_entity.pdbx_description
1 polymer ?
#
loop_
_entity_poly.entity_id
_entity_poly.type
_entity_poly.pdbx_seq_one_letter_code
_entity_poly.pdbx_strand_id
1 'polypeptide(L)'
;MRNLLMRFSLVLLFLILLPSFASAQRGGAGFGGRGRPPATPSTEPFDPHDFNGIWWRTGGTREFNTQKGGEPQLTPEGKRRFDANKPGYGPRAVPPALGNDPLGDCNPDGLPR
;
A
#
# COMPACT_ATOMS: atom_id res chain seq x y z
N MET A 1 21.60 -5.70 50.87
CA MET A 1 20.38 -6.11 50.14
C MET A 1 19.79 -5.02 49.24
N ARG A 2 19.76 -3.74 49.66
CA ARG A 2 19.24 -2.61 48.86
C ARG A 2 19.90 -2.43 47.48
N ASN A 3 21.22 -2.62 47.38
CA ASN A 3 21.96 -2.46 46.12
C ASN A 3 21.77 -3.64 45.15
N LEU A 4 21.45 -4.83 45.68
CA LEU A 4 21.17 -6.01 44.87
C LEU A 4 19.77 -5.89 44.25
N LEU A 5 18.78 -5.53 45.07
CA LEU A 5 17.41 -5.28 44.63
C LEU A 5 17.34 -4.16 43.58
N MET A 6 18.06 -3.05 43.81
CA MET A 6 18.10 -1.92 42.86
C MET A 6 18.71 -2.30 41.50
N ARG A 7 19.73 -3.19 41.49
CA ARG A 7 20.32 -3.71 40.26
C ARG A 7 19.34 -4.62 39.51
N PHE A 8 18.64 -5.50 40.21
CA PHE A 8 17.60 -6.34 39.60
C PHE A 8 16.46 -5.51 39.02
N SER A 9 15.99 -4.49 39.75
CA SER A 9 14.92 -3.60 39.26
C SER A 9 15.34 -2.81 38.01
N LEU A 10 16.59 -2.34 37.94
CA LEU A 10 17.12 -1.64 36.76
C LEU A 10 17.22 -2.56 35.54
N VAL A 11 17.67 -3.80 35.73
CA VAL A 11 17.75 -4.80 34.65
C VAL A 11 16.35 -5.17 34.14
N LEU A 12 15.40 -5.36 35.05
CA LEU A 12 14.02 -5.69 34.71
C LEU A 12 13.34 -4.54 33.95
N LEU A 13 13.55 -3.29 34.38
CA LEU A 13 13.05 -2.11 33.69
C LEU A 13 13.63 -1.99 32.27
N PHE A 14 14.92 -2.29 32.10
CA PHE A 14 15.57 -2.31 30.80
C PHE A 14 14.96 -3.37 29.88
N LEU A 15 14.74 -4.59 30.37
CA LEU A 15 14.13 -5.69 29.62
C LEU A 15 12.70 -5.39 29.16
N ILE A 16 11.92 -4.66 29.96
CA ILE A 16 10.52 -4.31 29.63
C ILE A 16 10.45 -3.18 28.60
N LEU A 17 11.40 -2.24 28.58
CA LEU A 17 11.37 -1.09 27.68
C LEU A 17 12.01 -1.36 26.30
N LEU A 18 12.90 -2.35 26.18
CA LEU A 18 13.55 -2.73 24.92
C LEU A 18 12.61 -3.17 23.76
N PRO A 19 11.53 -3.96 23.97
CA PRO A 19 10.69 -4.42 22.85
C PRO A 19 9.80 -3.33 22.21
N SER A 20 9.57 -2.21 22.90
CA SER A 20 8.73 -1.11 22.39
C SER A 20 9.39 -0.32 21.27
N PHE A 21 10.73 -0.26 21.23
CA PHE A 21 11.47 0.43 20.17
C PHE A 21 11.71 -0.44 18.93
N ALA A 22 11.85 -1.76 19.11
CA ALA A 22 12.08 -2.69 18.01
C ALA A 22 10.83 -2.87 17.11
N SER A 23 9.64 -2.66 17.67
CA SER A 23 8.36 -2.89 16.97
C SER A 23 7.84 -1.66 16.21
N ALA A 24 8.37 -0.47 16.48
CA ALA A 24 7.89 0.79 15.90
C ALA A 24 8.43 1.09 14.49
N GLN A 25 9.39 0.32 13.98
CA GLN A 25 9.99 0.51 12.64
C GLN A 25 9.40 -0.37 11.53
N ARG A 26 8.19 -0.92 11.69
CA ARG A 26 7.35 -1.23 10.51
C ARG A 26 6.68 0.06 9.98
N GLY A 27 7.44 1.13 9.94
CA GLY A 27 7.10 2.34 9.22
C GLY A 27 7.23 2.06 7.73
N GLY A 28 6.14 2.34 7.01
CA GLY A 28 5.95 2.35 5.57
C GLY A 28 7.14 1.90 4.72
N ALA A 29 6.93 0.82 3.95
CA ALA A 29 7.51 0.81 2.62
C ALA A 29 7.09 2.14 1.98
N GLY A 30 8.07 3.00 1.75
CA GLY A 30 7.92 4.37 1.33
C GLY A 30 9.22 4.62 0.61
N PHE A 31 9.16 4.65 -0.73
CA PHE A 31 10.26 4.91 -1.66
C PHE A 31 11.64 4.62 -1.09
N GLY A 32 12.15 3.41 -1.37
CA GLY A 32 13.45 2.94 -0.93
C GLY A 32 14.47 4.07 -0.90
N GLY A 33 14.89 4.43 0.31
CA GLY A 33 16.10 5.19 0.52
C GLY A 33 17.20 4.50 -0.30
N ARG A 34 17.92 5.29 -1.10
CA ARG A 34 19.05 4.83 -1.92
C ARG A 34 19.92 3.90 -1.05
N GLY A 35 19.92 2.60 -1.36
CA GLY A 35 20.78 1.62 -0.69
C GLY A 35 20.11 0.45 0.04
N ARG A 36 18.78 0.33 0.11
CA ARG A 36 18.17 -0.91 0.64
C ARG A 36 18.25 -2.02 -0.43
N PRO A 37 18.89 -3.17 -0.15
CA PRO A 37 18.89 -4.28 -1.09
C PRO A 37 17.45 -4.76 -1.34
N PRO A 38 17.13 -5.22 -2.56
CA PRO A 38 15.82 -5.78 -2.86
C PRO A 38 15.50 -6.91 -1.87
N ALA A 39 14.23 -7.00 -1.47
CA ALA A 39 13.78 -8.09 -0.62
C ALA A 39 14.06 -9.43 -1.31
N THR A 40 14.48 -10.44 -0.53
CA THR A 40 14.67 -11.80 -1.03
C THR A 40 13.34 -12.33 -1.56
N PRO A 41 13.30 -12.95 -2.75
CA PRO A 41 12.08 -13.56 -3.29
C PRO A 41 11.51 -14.59 -2.32
N SER A 42 10.17 -14.61 -2.18
CA SER A 42 9.50 -15.65 -1.40
C SER A 42 9.64 -17.01 -2.09
N THR A 43 9.84 -18.06 -1.28
CA THR A 43 9.82 -19.47 -1.72
C THR A 43 8.48 -20.15 -1.45
N GLU A 44 7.52 -19.44 -0.86
CA GLU A 44 6.18 -19.98 -0.60
C GLU A 44 5.45 -20.27 -1.91
N PRO A 45 4.61 -21.32 -1.97
CA PRO A 45 3.73 -21.56 -3.11
C PRO A 45 2.82 -20.35 -3.37
N PHE A 46 2.56 -20.04 -4.64
CA PHE A 46 1.61 -18.99 -5.01
C PHE A 46 0.19 -19.42 -4.64
N ASP A 47 -0.45 -18.69 -3.71
CA ASP A 47 -1.87 -18.81 -3.41
C ASP A 47 -2.62 -17.59 -4.00
N PRO A 48 -3.55 -17.79 -4.95
CA PRO A 48 -4.33 -16.70 -5.53
C PRO A 48 -5.27 -15.99 -4.53
N HIS A 49 -5.48 -16.54 -3.34
CA HIS A 49 -6.27 -15.92 -2.27
C HIS A 49 -5.41 -15.26 -1.19
N ASP A 50 -4.08 -15.38 -1.26
CA ASP A 50 -3.18 -14.73 -0.31
C ASP A 50 -2.94 -13.27 -0.71
N PHE A 51 -3.73 -12.38 -0.11
CA PHE A 51 -3.57 -10.93 -0.24
C PHE A 51 -2.63 -10.34 0.82
N ASN A 52 -2.03 -11.16 1.69
CA ASN A 52 -1.13 -10.69 2.73
C ASN A 52 0.20 -10.27 2.08
N GLY A 53 0.50 -8.97 2.12
CA GLY A 53 1.75 -8.46 1.55
C GLY A 53 1.83 -6.95 1.51
N ILE A 54 3.03 -6.45 1.26
CA ILE A 54 3.24 -5.03 0.95
C ILE A 54 3.15 -4.89 -0.57
N TRP A 55 2.00 -4.39 -1.03
CA TRP A 55 1.77 -4.10 -2.44
C TRP A 55 2.32 -2.71 -2.77
N TRP A 56 3.54 -2.68 -3.31
CA TRP A 56 4.20 -1.43 -3.70
C TRP A 56 4.12 -1.18 -5.20
N ARG A 57 3.84 0.07 -5.61
CA ARG A 57 3.91 0.47 -7.02
C ARG A 57 5.38 0.72 -7.40
N THR A 58 5.86 0.03 -8.43
CA THR A 58 7.20 0.26 -8.97
C THR A 58 7.15 1.46 -9.92
N GLY A 59 7.69 2.61 -9.51
CA GLY A 59 7.75 3.82 -10.34
C GLY A 59 6.64 4.87 -10.07
N GLY A 60 6.87 6.08 -10.60
CA GLY A 60 6.02 7.27 -10.33
C GLY A 60 4.87 7.48 -11.32
N THR A 61 4.63 6.58 -12.27
CA THR A 61 3.54 6.72 -13.24
C THR A 61 2.20 6.35 -12.59
N ARG A 62 1.09 6.93 -13.05
CA ARG A 62 -0.28 6.59 -12.60
C ARG A 62 -0.88 5.38 -13.33
N GLU A 63 -0.04 4.57 -13.98
CA GLU A 63 -0.43 3.48 -14.87
C GLU A 63 -0.61 2.14 -14.14
N PHE A 64 -1.07 1.10 -14.82
CA PHE A 64 -1.12 -0.23 -14.23
C PHE A 64 0.29 -0.69 -13.82
N ASN A 65 0.41 -1.27 -12.63
CA ASN A 65 1.67 -1.85 -12.13
C ASN A 65 1.88 -3.24 -12.74
N THR A 66 1.92 -3.30 -14.08
CA THR A 66 2.26 -4.51 -14.84
C THR A 66 3.76 -4.51 -15.13
N GLN A 67 4.37 -5.69 -15.22
CA GLN A 67 5.82 -5.85 -15.42
C GLN A 67 6.36 -5.18 -16.69
N LYS A 68 5.50 -4.89 -17.67
CA LYS A 68 5.82 -4.20 -18.93
C LYS A 68 5.24 -2.79 -19.05
N GLY A 69 4.48 -2.32 -18.05
CA GLY A 69 3.61 -1.16 -18.23
C GLY A 69 2.45 -1.46 -19.19
N GLY A 70 1.34 -0.73 -19.03
CA GLY A 70 0.15 -0.89 -19.87
C GLY A 70 -0.95 -1.76 -19.29
N GLU A 71 -2.12 -1.66 -19.91
CA GLU A 71 -3.36 -2.32 -19.47
C GLU A 71 -3.20 -3.86 -19.49
N PRO A 72 -3.49 -4.55 -18.38
CA PRO A 72 -3.44 -6.01 -18.35
C PRO A 72 -4.48 -6.60 -19.32
N GLN A 73 -4.23 -7.82 -19.80
CA GLN A 73 -5.26 -8.54 -20.56
C GLN A 73 -6.47 -8.80 -19.67
N LEU A 74 -7.58 -8.15 -19.99
CA LEU A 74 -8.85 -8.33 -19.29
C LEU A 74 -9.60 -9.54 -19.87
N THR A 75 -10.34 -10.25 -19.01
CA THR A 75 -11.34 -11.22 -19.48
C THR A 75 -12.42 -10.51 -20.31
N PRO A 76 -13.20 -11.21 -21.16
CA PRO A 76 -14.26 -10.57 -21.93
C PRO A 76 -15.29 -9.83 -21.06
N GLU A 77 -15.61 -10.38 -19.89
CA GLU A 77 -16.47 -9.72 -18.91
C GLU A 77 -15.78 -8.53 -18.25
N GLY A 78 -14.52 -8.69 -17.83
CA GLY A 78 -13.73 -7.62 -17.24
C GLY A 78 -13.59 -6.42 -18.17
N LYS A 79 -13.32 -6.67 -19.45
CA LYS A 79 -13.26 -5.64 -20.49
C LYS A 79 -14.59 -4.90 -20.64
N ARG A 80 -15.70 -5.62 -20.69
CA ARG A 80 -17.03 -5.01 -20.79
C ARG A 80 -17.33 -4.07 -19.61
N ARG A 81 -17.02 -4.51 -18.39
CA ARG A 81 -17.19 -3.69 -17.17
C ARG A 81 -16.24 -2.49 -17.17
N PHE A 82 -14.98 -2.68 -17.60
CA PHE A 82 -13.98 -1.62 -17.67
C PHE A 82 -14.33 -0.54 -18.71
N ASP A 83 -14.81 -0.96 -19.89
CA ASP A 83 -15.25 -0.06 -20.97
C ASP A 83 -16.55 0.68 -20.63
N ALA A 84 -17.38 0.13 -19.74
CA ALA A 84 -18.58 0.80 -19.23
C ALA A 84 -18.28 1.95 -18.25
N ASN A 85 -17.05 2.01 -17.69
CA ASN A 85 -16.62 3.09 -16.82
C ASN A 85 -16.14 4.29 -17.65
N LYS A 86 -16.68 5.47 -17.32
CA LYS A 86 -16.43 6.75 -17.97
C LYS A 86 -15.84 7.73 -16.95
N PRO A 87 -14.53 7.64 -16.67
CA PRO A 87 -13.88 8.38 -15.59
C PRO A 87 -13.81 9.88 -15.89
N GLY A 88 -13.65 10.70 -14.83
CA GLY A 88 -13.37 12.14 -14.94
C GLY A 88 -11.88 12.46 -15.11
N TYR A 89 -10.98 11.50 -14.87
CA TYR A 89 -9.53 11.68 -14.92
C TYR A 89 -8.80 10.60 -15.73
N GLY A 90 -7.61 10.96 -16.22
CA GLY A 90 -6.69 10.04 -16.91
C GLY A 90 -6.95 9.91 -18.41
N PRO A 91 -6.27 8.97 -19.09
CA PRO A 91 -6.29 8.87 -20.56
C PRO A 91 -7.66 8.53 -21.18
N ARG A 92 -8.58 7.96 -20.38
CA ARG A 92 -9.95 7.61 -20.80
C ARG A 92 -11.00 8.61 -20.29
N ALA A 93 -10.57 9.78 -19.82
CA ALA A 93 -11.48 10.78 -19.28
C ALA A 93 -12.48 11.24 -20.34
N VAL A 94 -13.74 11.44 -19.92
CA VAL A 94 -14.79 12.03 -20.76
C VAL A 94 -15.27 13.34 -20.12
N PRO A 95 -15.99 14.21 -20.86
CA PRO A 95 -16.61 15.38 -20.27
C PRO A 95 -17.48 15.00 -19.06
N PRO A 96 -17.46 15.75 -17.95
CA PRO A 96 -18.20 15.40 -16.73
C PRO A 96 -19.69 15.11 -16.96
N ALA A 97 -20.34 15.87 -17.84
CA ALA A 97 -21.75 15.67 -18.21
C ALA A 97 -22.06 14.32 -18.89
N LEU A 98 -21.02 13.60 -19.34
CA LEU A 98 -21.11 12.30 -20.01
C LEU A 98 -20.45 11.17 -19.18
N GLY A 99 -19.83 11.51 -18.06
CA GLY A 99 -19.15 10.59 -17.15
C GLY A 99 -20.09 9.85 -16.21
N ASN A 100 -19.59 8.80 -15.58
CA ASN A 100 -20.25 8.10 -14.47
C ASN A 100 -19.29 7.91 -13.29
N ASP A 101 -18.31 8.80 -13.19
CA ASP A 101 -17.34 8.84 -12.10
C ASP A 101 -18.01 9.46 -10.85
N PRO A 102 -18.15 8.72 -9.74
CA PRO A 102 -18.73 9.27 -8.51
C PRO A 102 -17.96 10.49 -7.97
N LEU A 103 -16.69 10.66 -8.34
CA LEU A 103 -15.94 11.87 -8.00
C LEU A 103 -16.51 13.13 -8.67
N GLY A 104 -17.12 12.98 -9.84
CA GLY A 104 -17.76 14.08 -10.57
C GLY A 104 -19.11 14.50 -9.99
N ASP A 105 -19.78 13.61 -9.26
CA ASP A 105 -21.09 13.88 -8.65
C ASP A 105 -21.00 14.82 -7.44
N CYS A 106 -19.78 15.07 -6.91
CA CYS A 106 -19.55 15.92 -5.76
C CYS A 106 -20.56 15.64 -4.62
N ASN A 107 -20.74 14.37 -4.23
CA ASN A 107 -21.71 14.01 -3.19
C ASN A 107 -21.02 13.41 -1.95
N PRO A 108 -21.00 14.09 -0.79
CA PRO A 108 -21.64 15.38 -0.50
C PRO A 108 -20.96 16.56 -1.21
N ASP A 109 -21.73 17.61 -1.45
CA ASP A 109 -21.25 18.82 -2.12
C ASP A 109 -20.07 19.44 -1.35
N GLY A 110 -18.93 19.54 -2.02
CA GLY A 110 -17.72 20.17 -1.53
C GLY A 110 -16.63 19.20 -1.02
N LEU A 111 -15.46 19.75 -0.71
CA LEU A 111 -14.38 19.01 -0.08
C LEU A 111 -14.79 18.61 1.35
N PRO A 112 -14.69 17.33 1.75
CA PRO A 112 -14.84 16.93 3.14
C PRO A 112 -13.89 17.77 4.01
N ARG A 113 -14.44 18.42 5.04
CA ARG A 113 -13.66 19.17 6.03
C ARG A 113 -13.35 18.30 7.23
#